data_AF-A0A5J6MRD5-F1
#
_entry.id   AF-A0A5J6MRD5-F1
#
_cell.length_a   1.000
_cell.length_b   1.000
_cell.length_c   1.000
_cell.angle_alpha   90.00
_cell.angle_beta   90.00
_cell.angle_gamma   90.00
#
_symmetry.space_group_name_H-M   'P 1'
#
loop_
_entity.id
_entity.type
_entity.pdbx_description
1 polymer ?
#
loop_
_entity_poly.entity_id
_entity_poly.type
_entity_poly.pdbx_seq_one_letter_code
_entity_poly.pdbx_strand_id
1 'polypeptide(L)' 'MKTVALALSLISMLLLAACSGMNNTEQRVVSGAAIGAGAGALVGAVTPLSIGAGALIGAGAGAAGGYIVDQTHK' A
#
# COMPACT_ATOMS: atom_id res chain seq x y z
N MET A 1 -11.08 22.33 -12.84
CA MET A 1 -11.81 21.05 -12.99
C MET A 1 -11.18 20.15 -14.06
N LYS A 2 -10.93 20.64 -15.29
CA LYS A 2 -10.28 19.86 -16.37
C LYS A 2 -8.90 19.28 -16.00
N THR A 3 -8.11 20.02 -15.26
CA THR A 3 -6.78 19.60 -14.76
C THR A 3 -6.84 18.46 -13.75
N VAL A 4 -7.85 18.47 -12.86
CA VAL A 4 -8.05 17.40 -11.88
C VAL A 4 -8.53 16.13 -12.57
N ALA A 5 -9.42 16.23 -13.56
CA ALA A 5 -9.87 15.08 -14.35
C ALA A 5 -8.72 14.43 -15.14
N LEU A 6 -7.85 15.24 -15.75
CA LEU A 6 -6.65 14.75 -16.45
C LEU A 6 -5.65 14.11 -15.48
N ALA A 7 -5.42 14.71 -14.31
CA ALA A 7 -4.54 14.13 -13.29
C ALA A 7 -5.07 12.78 -12.80
N LEU A 8 -6.37 12.67 -12.54
CA LEU A 8 -6.99 11.43 -12.08
C LEU A 8 -6.93 10.32 -13.14
N SER A 9 -7.12 10.66 -14.42
CA SER A 9 -7.00 9.67 -15.50
C SER A 9 -5.57 9.17 -15.65
N LEU A 10 -4.57 10.06 -15.51
CA LEU A 10 -3.16 9.70 -15.56
C LEU A 10 -2.79 8.76 -14.41
N ILE A 11 -3.20 9.10 -13.19
CA ILE A 11 -2.94 8.29 -11.99
C ILE A 11 -3.56 6.89 -12.16
N SER A 12 -4.81 6.80 -12.62
CA SER A 12 -5.47 5.52 -12.84
C SER A 12 -4.72 4.65 -13.86
N MET A 13 -4.25 5.23 -14.98
CA MET A 13 -3.43 4.51 -15.96
C MET A 13 -2.10 4.02 -15.37
N LEU A 14 -1.45 4.82 -14.51
CA LEU A 14 -0.22 4.42 -13.83
C LEU A 14 -0.44 3.27 -12.83
N LEU A 15 -1.56 3.27 -12.08
CA LEU A 15 -1.92 2.18 -11.19
C LEU A 15 -2.22 0.88 -11.95
N LEU A 16 -2.93 0.97 -13.08
CA LEU A 16 -3.18 -0.19 -13.93
C LEU A 16 -1.89 -0.73 -14.55
N ALA A 17 -0.99 0.15 -14.99
CA ALA A 17 0.32 -0.24 -15.51
C ALA A 17 1.20 -0.90 -14.42
N ALA A 18 1.15 -0.41 -13.18
CA ALA A 18 1.82 -1.02 -12.02
C ALA A 18 1.24 -2.41 -11.68
N CYS A 19 -0.02 -2.66 -11.99
CA CYS A 19 -0.66 -3.96 -11.80
C CYS A 19 -0.34 -4.95 -12.93
N SER A 20 -0.11 -4.46 -14.15
CA SER A 20 -0.02 -5.28 -15.37
C SER A 20 1.35 -5.95 -15.62
N GLY A 21 2.26 -5.91 -14.65
CA GLY A 21 3.58 -6.57 -14.72
C GLY A 21 4.09 -7.06 -13.37
N MET A 22 3.20 -7.18 -12.39
CA MET A 22 3.57 -7.42 -11.00
C MET A 22 4.09 -8.86 -10.81
N ASN A 23 5.34 -8.99 -10.35
CA ASN A 23 5.91 -10.29 -10.00
C ASN A 23 5.36 -10.78 -8.64
N ASN A 24 5.47 -12.08 -8.34
CA ASN A 24 4.99 -12.67 -7.07
C ASN A 24 5.49 -11.90 -5.82
N THR A 25 6.70 -11.37 -5.89
CA THR A 25 7.31 -10.50 -4.86
C THR A 25 6.51 -9.23 -4.62
N GLU A 26 6.25 -8.45 -5.67
CA GLU A 26 5.53 -7.19 -5.55
C GLU A 26 4.09 -7.42 -5.09
N GLN A 27 3.48 -8.54 -5.49
CA GLN A 27 2.14 -8.92 -5.05
C GLN A 27 2.10 -9.23 -3.55
N ARG A 28 3.14 -9.90 -3.01
CA ARG A 28 3.30 -10.14 -1.56
C ARG A 28 3.57 -8.85 -0.79
N VAL A 29 4.42 -7.98 -1.32
CA VAL A 29 4.73 -6.66 -0.72
C VAL A 29 3.48 -5.80 -0.67
N VAL A 30 2.73 -5.69 -1.77
CA VAL A 30 1.49 -4.91 -1.85
C VAL A 30 0.41 -5.49 -0.94
N SER A 31 0.28 -6.82 -0.88
CA SER A 31 -0.66 -7.47 0.03
C SER A 31 -0.29 -7.21 1.49
N GLY A 32 0.98 -7.36 1.86
CA GLY A 32 1.49 -7.03 3.19
C GLY A 32 1.29 -5.56 3.55
N ALA A 33 1.54 -4.65 2.60
CA ALA A 33 1.30 -3.22 2.75
C ALA A 33 -0.19 -2.90 2.93
N ALA A 34 -1.07 -3.52 2.14
CA ALA A 34 -2.51 -3.29 2.22
C ALA A 34 -3.10 -3.81 3.55
N ILE A 35 -2.69 -5.00 3.98
CA ILE A 35 -3.10 -5.58 5.26
C ILE A 35 -2.55 -4.74 6.42
N GLY A 36 -1.27 -4.37 6.35
CA GLY A 36 -0.63 -3.51 7.33
C GLY A 36 -1.27 -2.13 7.41
N ALA A 37 -1.63 -1.52 6.27
CA ALA A 37 -2.33 -0.25 6.20
C ALA A 37 -3.73 -0.35 6.82
N GLY A 38 -4.49 -1.41 6.49
CA GLY A 38 -5.82 -1.65 7.05
C GLY A 38 -5.79 -1.86 8.56
N ALA A 39 -4.88 -2.72 9.05
CA ALA A 39 -4.71 -2.96 10.47
C ALA A 39 -4.20 -1.71 11.20
N GLY A 40 -3.22 -1.01 10.63
CA GLY A 40 -2.67 0.22 11.17
C GLY A 40 -3.69 1.36 11.20
N ALA A 41 -4.58 1.45 10.20
CA ALA A 41 -5.68 2.40 10.18
C ALA A 41 -6.70 2.12 11.29
N LEU A 42 -7.04 0.84 11.51
CA LEU A 42 -7.94 0.43 12.60
C LEU A 42 -7.33 0.76 13.96
N VAL A 43 -6.04 0.44 14.17
CA VAL A 43 -5.33 0.77 15.41
C VAL A 43 -5.23 2.29 15.58
N GLY A 44 -4.91 3.02 14.52
CA GLY A 44 -4.90 4.49 14.48
C GLY A 44 -6.29 5.12 14.65
N ALA A 45 -7.38 4.38 14.48
CA ALA A 45 -8.73 4.88 14.75
C ALA A 45 -9.11 4.74 16.23
N VAL A 46 -8.56 3.73 16.93
CA VAL A 46 -8.86 3.45 18.34
C VAL A 46 -7.83 4.03 19.31
N THR A 47 -6.68 4.47 18.82
CA THR A 47 -5.64 5.14 19.60
C THR A 47 -5.74 6.66 19.45
N PRO A 48 -5.08 7.45 20.33
CA PRO A 48 -4.95 8.90 20.13
C PRO A 48 -4.09 9.29 18.90
N LEU A 49 -3.55 8.29 18.18
CA LEU A 49 -2.90 8.51 16.89
C LEU A 49 -3.95 8.81 15.83
N SER A 50 -3.56 9.43 14.71
CA SER A 50 -4.50 9.63 13.61
C SER A 50 -4.62 8.37 12.76
N ILE A 51 -5.81 8.12 12.19
CA ILE A 51 -6.09 7.01 11.25
C ILE A 51 -5.04 6.99 10.13
N GLY A 52 -4.71 8.16 9.59
CA GLY A 52 -3.71 8.30 8.53
C GLY A 52 -2.30 7.96 8.98
N ALA A 53 -1.89 8.35 10.20
CA ALA A 53 -0.58 8.00 10.73
C ALA A 53 -0.47 6.49 11.01
N GLY A 54 -1.51 5.90 11.60
CA GLY A 54 -1.57 4.45 11.82
C GLY A 54 -1.55 3.67 10.50
N ALA A 55 -2.30 4.12 9.49
CA ALA A 55 -2.31 3.52 8.16
C ALA A 55 -0.95 3.64 7.47
N LEU A 56 -0.27 4.78 7.55
CA LEU A 56 1.06 4.98 6.95
C LEU A 56 2.13 4.11 7.60
N ILE A 57 2.16 4.06 8.93
CA ILE A 57 3.12 3.22 9.67
C ILE A 57 2.84 1.75 9.37
N GLY A 58 1.56 1.34 9.41
CA GLY A 58 1.14 -0.01 9.08
C GLY A 58 1.44 -0.40 7.63
N ALA A 59 1.23 0.50 6.67
CA ALA A 59 1.57 0.29 5.27
C ALA A 59 3.08 0.11 5.08
N GLY A 60 3.89 0.96 5.71
CA GLY A 60 5.34 0.89 5.64
C GLY A 60 5.90 -0.38 6.28
N ALA A 61 5.42 -0.73 7.48
CA ALA A 61 5.82 -1.97 8.17
C ALA A 61 5.34 -3.22 7.42
N GLY A 62 4.11 -3.21 6.90
CA GLY A 62 3.54 -4.30 6.12
C GLY A 62 4.25 -4.51 4.77
N ALA A 63 4.63 -3.43 4.09
CA ALA A 63 5.43 -3.48 2.87
C ALA A 63 6.83 -4.05 3.14
N ALA A 64 7.51 -3.54 4.19
CA ALA A 64 8.82 -4.02 4.59
C ALA A 64 8.78 -5.50 5.00
N GLY A 65 7.77 -5.91 5.77
CA GLY A 65 7.57 -7.30 6.16
C GLY A 65 7.30 -8.21 4.96
N GLY A 66 6.43 -7.79 4.04
CA GLY A 66 6.16 -8.52 2.80
C GLY A 66 7.41 -8.70 1.93
N TYR A 67 8.28 -7.69 1.89
CA TYR A 67 9.55 -7.74 1.16
C TYR A 67 10.56 -8.70 1.80
N ILE A 68 10.69 -8.66 3.12
CA ILE A 68 11.59 -9.56 3.86
C ILE A 68 11.10 -11.01 3.72
N VAL A 69 9.80 -11.27 3.87
CA VAL A 69 9.22 -12.61 3.70
C VAL A 69 9.49 -13.16 2.32
N ASP A 70 9.38 -12.34 1.27
CA ASP A 70 9.71 -12.75 -0.09
C ASP A 70 11.19 -13.15 -0.23
N GLN A 71 12.12 -12.34 0.29
CA GLN A 71 13.55 -12.64 0.30
C GLN A 71 13.91 -13.90 1.10
N THR A 72 13.10 -14.24 2.11
CA THR A 72 13.33 -15.43 2.95
C THR A 72 12.76 -16.71 2.32
N HIS A 73 11.83 -16.58 1.37
CA HIS A 73 11.16 -17.69 0.67
C HIS A 73 11.83 -18.06 -0.68
N LYS A 74 13.14 -17.83 -0.79
CA LYS A 74 13.92 -18.11 -2.01
C LYS A 74 14.25 -19.59 -2.20
#